data_AF-A0A2M9IX68-F1
#
_entry.id   AF-A0A2M9IX68-F1
#
_cell.length_a   1.000
_cell.length_b   1.000
_cell.length_c   1.000
_cell.angle_alpha   90.00
_cell.angle_beta   90.00
_cell.angle_gamma   90.00
#
_symmetry.space_group_name_H-M   'P 1'
#
loop_
_entity.id
_entity.type
_entity.pdbx_description
1 polymer ?
#
loop_
_entity_poly.entity_id
_entity_poly.type
_entity_poly.pdbx_seq_one_letter_code
_entity_poly.pdbx_strand_id
1 'polypeptide(L)'
;MPDPSTVLAGLYAGGPDLRVSTLADGAVLQLCTPGGTPLVSVEAPYLVHHPHEARRLLGDQVPLPEGPFWWTEARATTAHPEGERIAASFAGRLTTVLGGTVWPPHVAHTDVVPTAGLAPSATCGSLPPAVDMQSDHASVILQDRPVIALSSWLSHALSAAAAGGRALQLITPPTCRLTQPTRAALAAHPNRWIIQHPEHGYYDGVSGCQLRWRDGAFVPALDDTGHARVAEPFKSAPFVSGQDAAAALGEQQLLLSIRTVQPAAEGLVLGGALEAAWQHLTGTRPVGWGTAEPVNLPWNRRQLTDLARTRAQKSEATWLVAVGGPEQPGIATTRVLHTSAGIEEHIAFALGYGPGRTPPLAALPELARLLTTRHELATMLTTLRAGRRDLTVPSYFEALPLPVSFTLGPDAVRQAGPARAEAPSPHLAPTRFGSASAPALHYTLGDGTQPGAWAQLQQVTRHLKQMQ
;
A
#
# COMPACT_ATOMS: atom_id res chain seq x y z
N MET A 1 0.71 -26.74 5.26
CA MET A 1 1.32 -25.94 4.18
C MET A 1 1.39 -26.83 2.96
N PRO A 2 0.96 -26.39 1.76
CA PRO A 2 1.18 -27.16 0.55
C PRO A 2 2.68 -27.38 0.33
N ASP A 3 3.08 -28.64 0.14
CA ASP A 3 4.43 -28.96 -0.29
C ASP A 3 4.58 -28.77 -1.81
N PRO A 4 5.81 -28.64 -2.33
CA PRO A 4 6.04 -28.42 -3.76
C PRO A 4 5.41 -29.48 -4.67
N SER A 5 5.35 -30.75 -4.25
CA SER A 5 4.77 -31.82 -5.07
C SER A 5 3.25 -31.67 -5.19
N THR A 6 2.57 -31.25 -4.12
CA THR A 6 1.14 -30.96 -4.16
C THR A 6 0.82 -29.76 -5.05
N VAL A 7 1.66 -28.71 -5.01
CA VAL A 7 1.50 -27.55 -5.91
C VAL A 7 1.68 -27.97 -7.38
N LEU A 8 2.71 -28.76 -7.68
CA LEU A 8 2.94 -29.28 -9.03
C LEU A 8 1.80 -30.21 -9.50
N ALA A 9 1.28 -31.08 -8.63
CA ALA A 9 0.13 -31.95 -8.92
C ALA A 9 -1.13 -31.14 -9.27
N GLY A 10 -1.37 -30.04 -8.55
CA GLY A 10 -2.44 -29.10 -8.91
C GLY A 10 -2.23 -28.46 -10.29
N LEU A 11 -0.99 -28.07 -10.61
CA LEU A 11 -0.64 -27.42 -11.88
C LEU A 11 -0.80 -28.33 -13.11
N TYR A 12 -0.74 -29.65 -12.93
CA TYR A 12 -1.09 -30.62 -13.98
C TYR A 12 -2.59 -30.59 -14.40
N ALA A 13 -3.38 -29.65 -13.88
CA ALA A 13 -4.71 -29.31 -14.39
C ALA A 13 -4.78 -29.09 -15.91
N GLY A 14 -3.72 -28.57 -16.53
CA GLY A 14 -3.69 -28.33 -17.98
C GLY A 14 -3.19 -29.51 -18.83
N GLY A 15 -2.98 -30.69 -18.24
CA GLY A 15 -2.52 -31.90 -18.93
C GLY A 15 -1.00 -32.11 -18.90
N PRO A 16 -0.51 -33.28 -19.36
CA PRO A 16 0.90 -33.67 -19.26
C PRO A 16 1.82 -32.93 -20.24
N ASP A 17 1.27 -32.33 -21.29
CA ASP A 17 2.06 -31.71 -22.37
C ASP A 17 2.57 -30.30 -22.02
N LEU A 18 2.12 -29.74 -20.89
CA LEU A 18 2.54 -28.42 -20.43
C LEU A 18 3.88 -28.48 -19.67
N ARG A 19 4.65 -27.41 -19.79
CA ARG A 19 5.94 -27.27 -19.13
C ARG A 19 5.81 -26.42 -17.89
N VAL A 20 6.57 -26.76 -16.84
CA VAL A 20 6.69 -25.91 -15.65
C VAL A 20 8.05 -25.21 -15.68
N SER A 21 8.06 -23.89 -15.53
CA SER A 21 9.25 -23.08 -15.30
C SER A 21 9.21 -22.43 -13.91
N THR A 22 10.38 -22.00 -13.43
CA THR A 22 10.53 -21.34 -12.13
C THR A 22 11.14 -19.95 -12.31
N LEU A 23 10.60 -18.95 -11.60
CA LEU A 23 11.09 -17.58 -11.57
C LEU A 23 11.39 -17.13 -10.12
N ALA A 24 12.10 -16.00 -9.99
CA ALA A 24 12.40 -15.35 -8.71
C ALA A 24 12.98 -16.32 -7.66
N ASP A 25 14.04 -17.04 -8.04
CA ASP A 25 14.71 -18.05 -7.20
C ASP A 25 13.76 -19.13 -6.65
N GLY A 26 12.71 -19.47 -7.42
CA GLY A 26 11.72 -20.50 -7.09
C GLY A 26 10.51 -19.97 -6.31
N ALA A 27 10.41 -18.67 -6.06
CA ALA A 27 9.24 -18.07 -5.42
C ALA A 27 7.99 -18.06 -6.32
N VAL A 28 8.15 -18.25 -7.64
CA VAL A 28 7.05 -18.33 -8.60
C VAL A 28 7.24 -19.54 -9.50
N LEU A 29 6.18 -20.34 -9.64
CA LEU A 29 6.06 -21.42 -10.62
C LEU A 29 5.19 -20.94 -11.78
N GLN A 30 5.60 -21.17 -13.02
CA GLN A 30 4.77 -20.89 -14.18
C GLN A 30 4.48 -22.16 -14.95
N LEU A 31 3.21 -22.34 -15.30
CA LEU A 31 2.76 -23.33 -16.25
C LEU A 31 2.73 -22.69 -17.64
N CYS A 32 3.45 -23.29 -18.58
CA CYS A 32 3.65 -22.76 -19.92
C CYS A 32 3.23 -23.77 -20.99
N THR A 33 2.85 -23.26 -22.16
CA THR A 33 2.70 -24.07 -23.37
C THR A 33 4.04 -24.75 -23.74
N PRO A 34 4.03 -25.80 -24.58
CA PRO A 34 5.28 -26.39 -25.09
C PRO A 34 6.23 -25.36 -25.74
N GLY A 35 5.67 -24.32 -26.35
CA GLY A 35 6.39 -23.20 -26.95
C GLY A 35 6.93 -22.16 -25.96
N GLY A 36 6.72 -22.34 -24.65
CA GLY A 36 7.24 -21.46 -23.60
C GLY A 36 6.38 -20.25 -23.27
N THR A 37 5.16 -20.15 -23.81
CA THR A 37 4.23 -19.07 -23.47
C THR A 37 3.60 -19.34 -22.09
N PRO A 38 3.68 -18.40 -21.12
CA PRO A 38 3.09 -18.59 -19.81
C PRO A 38 1.55 -18.59 -19.88
N LEU A 39 0.92 -19.55 -19.20
CA LEU A 39 -0.53 -19.69 -19.07
C LEU A 39 -1.00 -19.30 -17.67
N VAL A 40 -0.33 -19.82 -16.64
CA VAL A 40 -0.64 -19.56 -15.23
C VAL A 40 0.65 -19.38 -14.46
N SER A 41 0.72 -18.38 -13.60
CA SER A 41 1.81 -18.18 -12.64
C SER A 41 1.28 -18.35 -11.23
N VAL A 42 1.96 -19.13 -10.39
CA VAL A 42 1.57 -19.46 -9.03
C VAL A 42 2.69 -19.03 -8.09
N GLU A 43 2.33 -18.29 -7.05
CA GLU A 43 3.25 -17.90 -5.99
C GLU A 43 3.53 -19.10 -5.09
N ALA A 44 4.75 -19.24 -4.58
CA ALA A 44 5.05 -20.22 -3.56
C ALA A 44 4.14 -19.98 -2.33
N PRO A 45 3.41 -21.00 -1.84
CA PRO A 45 2.54 -20.83 -0.68
C PRO A 45 3.32 -20.40 0.57
N TYR A 46 2.77 -19.45 1.31
CA TYR A 46 3.38 -18.95 2.54
C TYR A 46 2.36 -18.87 3.68
N LEU A 47 2.88 -18.83 4.91
CA LEU A 47 2.06 -18.86 6.12
C LEU A 47 1.67 -17.45 6.52
N VAL A 48 0.37 -17.19 6.64
CA VAL A 48 -0.20 -15.96 7.17
C VAL A 48 -0.61 -16.20 8.62
N HIS A 49 0.04 -15.50 9.55
CA HIS A 49 -0.23 -15.62 10.98
C HIS A 49 -1.47 -14.84 11.45
N HIS A 50 -2.07 -14.03 10.58
CA HIS A 50 -3.09 -13.05 10.90
C HIS A 50 -4.40 -13.33 10.15
N PRO A 51 -5.36 -14.08 10.74
CA PRO A 51 -6.60 -14.47 10.06
C PRO A 51 -7.40 -13.31 9.47
N HIS A 52 -7.36 -12.14 10.11
CA HIS A 52 -8.08 -10.95 9.67
C HIS A 52 -7.58 -10.39 8.32
N GLU A 53 -6.36 -10.74 7.88
CA GLU A 53 -5.85 -10.33 6.57
C GLU A 53 -6.71 -10.88 5.42
N ALA A 54 -7.23 -12.11 5.55
CA ALA A 54 -8.11 -12.69 4.54
C ALA A 54 -9.36 -11.83 4.33
N ARG A 55 -10.06 -11.50 5.43
CA ARG A 55 -11.26 -10.64 5.38
C ARG A 55 -10.92 -9.22 4.93
N ARG A 56 -9.81 -8.64 5.39
CA ARG A 56 -9.38 -7.29 5.01
C ARG A 56 -9.14 -7.17 3.51
N LEU A 57 -8.59 -8.21 2.88
CA LEU A 57 -8.15 -8.18 1.49
C LEU A 57 -9.13 -8.80 0.48
N LEU A 58 -10.02 -9.67 0.93
CA LEU A 58 -10.99 -10.38 0.07
C LEU A 58 -12.46 -10.07 0.42
N GLY A 59 -12.70 -9.39 1.55
CA GLY A 59 -14.02 -9.02 2.05
C GLY A 59 -14.66 -10.08 2.95
N ASP A 60 -15.87 -9.77 3.43
CA ASP A 60 -16.60 -10.59 4.42
C ASP A 60 -17.11 -11.94 3.89
N GLN A 61 -17.05 -12.15 2.58
CA GLN A 61 -17.44 -13.40 1.94
C GLN A 61 -16.45 -14.54 2.20
N VAL A 62 -15.24 -14.23 2.68
CA VAL A 62 -14.23 -15.24 3.01
C VAL A 62 -14.37 -15.65 4.49
N PRO A 63 -14.58 -16.95 4.78
CA PRO A 63 -14.58 -17.45 6.15
C PRO A 63 -13.28 -17.07 6.86
N LEU A 64 -13.37 -16.60 8.10
CA LEU A 64 -12.16 -16.38 8.89
C LEU A 64 -11.58 -17.72 9.34
N PRO A 65 -10.29 -17.98 9.07
CA PRO A 65 -9.60 -19.12 9.65
C PRO A 65 -9.52 -19.02 11.18
N GLU A 66 -9.59 -20.15 11.89
CA GLU A 66 -9.46 -20.19 13.37
C GLU A 66 -8.01 -19.98 13.86
N GLY A 67 -7.03 -19.94 12.95
CA GLY A 67 -5.61 -19.75 13.26
C GLY A 67 -4.77 -19.42 12.03
N PRO A 68 -3.43 -19.52 12.12
CA PRO A 68 -2.56 -19.32 10.97
C PRO A 68 -2.95 -20.21 9.80
N PHE A 69 -2.91 -19.65 8.59
CA PHE A 69 -3.38 -20.33 7.38
C PHE A 69 -2.39 -20.09 6.23
N TRP A 70 -2.39 -20.99 5.24
CA TRP A 70 -1.55 -20.81 4.07
C TRP A 70 -2.24 -19.91 3.04
N TRP A 71 -1.46 -19.13 2.32
CA TRP A 71 -1.91 -18.25 1.25
C TRP A 71 -1.10 -18.52 -0.01
N THR A 72 -1.78 -18.53 -1.17
CA THR A 72 -1.16 -18.60 -2.49
C THR A 72 -2.03 -17.84 -3.48
N GLU A 73 -1.41 -17.12 -4.42
CA GLU A 73 -2.13 -16.53 -5.56
C GLU A 73 -1.75 -17.28 -6.84
N ALA A 74 -2.76 -17.55 -7.68
CA ALA A 74 -2.59 -18.03 -9.04
C ALA A 74 -3.08 -16.95 -10.01
N ARG A 75 -2.25 -16.58 -10.98
CA ARG A 75 -2.54 -15.55 -11.99
C ARG A 75 -2.55 -16.17 -13.37
N ALA A 76 -3.69 -16.06 -14.04
CA ALA A 76 -3.83 -16.45 -15.41
C ALA A 76 -3.32 -15.36 -16.35
N THR A 77 -2.78 -15.76 -17.50
CA THR A 77 -2.54 -14.83 -18.60
C THR A 77 -3.87 -14.38 -19.21
N THR A 78 -3.95 -13.11 -19.59
CA THR A 78 -5.06 -12.57 -20.40
C THR A 78 -4.91 -12.89 -21.89
N ALA A 79 -3.77 -13.47 -22.31
CA ALA A 79 -3.53 -13.83 -23.71
C ALA A 79 -4.29 -15.08 -24.18
N HIS A 80 -4.73 -15.94 -23.26
CA HIS A 80 -5.43 -17.19 -23.57
C HIS A 80 -6.62 -17.40 -22.62
N PRO A 81 -7.85 -17.63 -23.13
CA PRO A 81 -9.03 -17.85 -22.29
C PRO A 81 -8.94 -19.13 -21.43
N GLU A 82 -8.10 -20.09 -21.81
CA GLU A 82 -7.79 -21.29 -21.04
C GLU A 82 -7.12 -20.98 -19.70
N GLY A 83 -6.35 -19.87 -19.61
CA GLY A 83 -5.54 -19.56 -18.44
C GLY A 83 -6.37 -19.47 -17.16
N GLU A 84 -7.51 -18.79 -17.22
CA GLU A 84 -8.42 -18.62 -16.07
C GLU A 84 -8.97 -19.98 -15.60
N ARG A 85 -9.40 -20.83 -16.55
CA ARG A 85 -9.89 -22.18 -16.25
C ARG A 85 -8.80 -23.06 -15.64
N ILE A 86 -7.56 -22.93 -16.10
CA ILE A 86 -6.43 -23.67 -15.53
C ILE A 86 -6.15 -23.20 -14.10
N ALA A 87 -6.14 -21.88 -13.85
CA ALA A 87 -5.92 -21.33 -12.51
C ALA A 87 -7.04 -21.75 -11.55
N ALA A 88 -8.29 -21.75 -12.01
CA ALA A 88 -9.46 -22.23 -11.28
C ALA A 88 -9.37 -23.73 -10.96
N SER A 89 -8.97 -24.56 -11.93
CA SER A 89 -8.75 -26.00 -11.73
C SER A 89 -7.60 -26.28 -10.75
N PHE A 90 -6.49 -25.55 -10.87
CA PHE A 90 -5.37 -25.61 -9.93
C PHE A 90 -5.85 -25.34 -8.50
N ALA A 91 -6.58 -24.24 -8.30
CA ALA A 91 -7.09 -23.85 -6.99
C ALA A 91 -8.06 -24.90 -6.42
N GLY A 92 -8.99 -25.41 -7.24
CA GLY A 92 -9.96 -26.43 -6.80
C GLY A 92 -9.31 -27.78 -6.48
N ARG A 93 -8.28 -28.19 -7.22
CA ARG A 93 -7.50 -29.40 -6.91
C ARG A 93 -6.72 -29.24 -5.61
N LEU A 94 -6.08 -28.09 -5.41
CA LEU A 94 -5.32 -27.81 -4.19
C LEU A 94 -6.22 -27.87 -2.95
N THR A 95 -7.41 -27.27 -3.01
CA THR A 95 -8.36 -27.30 -1.90
C THR A 95 -9.04 -28.65 -1.71
N THR A 96 -9.22 -29.44 -2.77
CA THR A 96 -9.71 -30.82 -2.66
C THR A 96 -8.75 -31.70 -1.86
N VAL A 97 -7.44 -31.51 -2.03
CA VAL A 97 -6.41 -32.32 -1.36
C VAL A 97 -6.11 -31.80 0.05
N LEU A 98 -6.01 -30.48 0.22
CA LEU A 98 -5.49 -29.86 1.45
C LEU A 98 -6.56 -29.16 2.30
N GLY A 99 -7.81 -29.13 1.84
CA GLY A 99 -8.84 -28.25 2.39
C GLY A 99 -8.58 -26.77 2.07
N GLY A 100 -9.33 -25.87 2.70
CA GLY A 100 -9.19 -24.42 2.53
C GLY A 100 -10.30 -23.79 1.68
N THR A 101 -10.07 -22.57 1.22
CA THR A 101 -11.07 -21.77 0.49
C THR A 101 -10.43 -21.13 -0.74
N VAL A 102 -11.15 -21.18 -1.86
CA VAL A 102 -10.77 -20.48 -3.10
C VAL A 102 -11.53 -19.17 -3.17
N TRP A 103 -10.84 -18.12 -3.63
CA TRP A 103 -11.47 -16.85 -3.99
C TRP A 103 -11.17 -16.53 -5.46
N PRO A 104 -12.16 -16.13 -6.28
CA PRO A 104 -13.60 -16.04 -5.95
C PRO A 104 -14.22 -17.41 -5.61
N PRO A 105 -15.28 -17.48 -4.78
CA PRO A 105 -15.76 -18.75 -4.21
C PRO A 105 -16.38 -19.70 -5.25
N HIS A 106 -16.82 -19.19 -6.40
CA HIS A 106 -17.58 -19.96 -7.41
C HIS A 106 -16.72 -20.45 -8.58
N VAL A 107 -15.42 -20.10 -8.62
CA VAL A 107 -14.59 -20.48 -9.77
C VAL A 107 -13.96 -21.86 -9.63
N ALA A 108 -13.82 -22.38 -8.41
CA ALA A 108 -13.09 -23.63 -8.17
C ALA A 108 -13.76 -24.84 -8.85
N HIS A 109 -12.99 -25.58 -9.62
CA HIS A 109 -13.36 -26.89 -10.19
C HIS A 109 -12.14 -27.82 -10.21
N THR A 110 -12.30 -29.08 -10.62
CA THR A 110 -11.17 -30.04 -10.69
C THR A 110 -10.91 -30.58 -12.10
N ASP A 111 -11.72 -30.19 -13.08
CA ASP A 111 -11.63 -30.65 -14.46
C ASP A 111 -10.25 -30.41 -15.08
N VAL A 112 -9.79 -31.35 -15.91
CA VAL A 112 -8.62 -31.12 -16.76
C VAL A 112 -9.02 -30.15 -17.88
N VAL A 113 -8.25 -29.08 -18.06
CA VAL A 113 -8.53 -28.08 -19.10
C VAL A 113 -7.79 -28.49 -20.38
N PRO A 114 -8.50 -28.72 -21.50
CA PRO A 114 -7.85 -29.03 -22.76
C PRO A 114 -6.97 -27.87 -23.23
N THR A 115 -5.70 -28.15 -23.51
CA THR A 115 -4.69 -27.19 -23.97
C THR A 115 -4.11 -27.52 -25.35
N ALA A 116 -4.62 -28.58 -25.99
CA ALA A 116 -4.19 -29.01 -27.31
C ALA A 116 -4.42 -27.92 -28.36
N GLY A 117 -3.36 -27.56 -29.10
CA GLY A 117 -3.44 -26.59 -30.19
C GLY A 117 -3.27 -25.11 -29.78
N LEU A 118 -2.92 -24.82 -28.52
CA LEU A 118 -2.58 -23.46 -28.10
C LEU A 118 -1.34 -22.97 -28.87
N ALA A 119 -1.55 -22.01 -29.77
CA ALA A 119 -0.46 -21.37 -30.49
C ALA A 119 0.38 -20.51 -29.53
N PRO A 120 1.72 -20.47 -29.69
CA PRO A 120 2.54 -19.56 -28.91
C PRO A 120 2.12 -18.12 -29.19
N SER A 121 1.78 -17.38 -28.13
CA SER A 121 1.46 -15.97 -28.25
C SER A 121 2.74 -15.15 -28.43
N ALA A 122 2.85 -14.47 -29.58
CA ALA A 122 3.98 -13.60 -29.90
C ALA A 122 4.11 -12.38 -28.95
N THR A 123 3.05 -12.05 -28.19
CA THR A 123 2.99 -10.86 -27.33
C THR A 123 3.32 -11.13 -25.86
N CYS A 124 3.38 -12.40 -25.43
CA CYS A 124 3.45 -12.76 -24.00
C CYS A 124 4.77 -13.44 -23.60
N GLY A 125 5.63 -13.79 -24.56
CA GLY A 125 6.97 -14.27 -24.26
C GLY A 125 7.80 -13.15 -23.60
N SER A 126 8.18 -13.33 -22.32
CA SER A 126 9.00 -12.43 -21.47
C SER A 126 8.29 -11.38 -20.59
N LEU A 127 6.96 -11.34 -20.52
CA LEU A 127 6.30 -10.43 -19.57
C LEU A 127 6.54 -10.87 -18.11
N PRO A 128 6.78 -9.92 -17.18
CA PRO A 128 6.73 -10.24 -15.76
C PRO A 128 5.37 -10.87 -15.42
N PRO A 129 5.29 -11.89 -14.55
CA PRO A 129 4.07 -12.68 -14.32
C PRO A 129 2.78 -11.92 -13.97
N ALA A 130 2.91 -10.71 -13.39
CA ALA A 130 1.79 -9.88 -12.98
C ALA A 130 1.37 -8.85 -14.04
N VAL A 131 2.08 -8.76 -15.17
CA VAL A 131 1.89 -7.78 -16.23
C VAL A 131 1.12 -8.41 -17.38
N ASP A 132 -0.01 -7.82 -17.73
CA ASP A 132 -0.90 -8.28 -18.81
C ASP A 132 -0.44 -7.78 -20.18
N MET A 133 0.10 -6.55 -20.21
CA MET A 133 0.59 -5.94 -21.43
C MET A 133 1.72 -4.97 -21.11
N GLN A 134 2.70 -4.90 -22.01
CA GLN A 134 3.84 -4.02 -21.87
C GLN A 134 4.11 -3.29 -23.18
N SER A 135 4.36 -1.99 -23.08
CA SER A 135 4.84 -1.13 -24.15
C SER A 135 6.22 -0.57 -23.80
N ASP A 136 6.75 0.31 -24.64
CA ASP A 136 7.97 1.05 -24.33
C ASP A 136 7.79 2.05 -23.17
N HIS A 137 6.54 2.43 -22.86
CA HIS A 137 6.23 3.48 -21.89
C HIS A 137 5.51 2.96 -20.63
N ALA A 138 4.82 1.82 -20.71
CA ALA A 138 3.99 1.33 -19.62
C ALA A 138 4.05 -0.19 -19.45
N SER A 139 3.91 -0.63 -18.21
CA SER A 139 3.54 -1.99 -17.82
C SER A 139 2.13 -1.95 -17.27
N VAL A 140 1.19 -2.62 -17.94
CA VAL A 140 -0.24 -2.59 -17.64
C VAL A 140 -0.63 -3.85 -16.89
N ILE A 141 -1.40 -3.67 -15.81
CA ILE A 141 -1.95 -4.73 -14.97
C ILE A 141 -3.45 -4.56 -14.90
N LEU A 142 -4.21 -5.63 -15.13
CA LEU A 142 -5.66 -5.70 -15.00
C LEU A 142 -6.02 -6.44 -13.72
N GLN A 143 -6.83 -5.84 -12.85
CA GLN A 143 -7.34 -6.50 -11.65
C GLN A 143 -8.76 -6.04 -11.32
N ASP A 144 -9.56 -6.98 -10.84
CA ASP A 144 -10.96 -6.77 -10.48
C ASP A 144 -11.28 -7.19 -9.04
N ARG A 145 -10.26 -7.52 -8.24
CA ARG A 145 -10.45 -7.85 -6.82
C ARG A 145 -10.97 -6.65 -6.01
N PRO A 146 -11.90 -6.84 -5.06
CA PRO A 146 -12.54 -5.74 -4.33
C PRO A 146 -11.55 -4.79 -3.63
N VAL A 147 -10.44 -5.33 -3.11
CA VAL A 147 -9.37 -4.57 -2.48
C VAL A 147 -8.04 -4.97 -3.08
N ILE A 148 -7.34 -4.03 -3.71
CA ILE A 148 -6.03 -4.20 -4.32
C ILE A 148 -4.94 -3.91 -3.29
N ALA A 149 -4.29 -4.98 -2.84
CA ALA A 149 -3.20 -4.94 -1.87
C ALA A 149 -1.84 -4.74 -2.56
N LEU A 150 -0.84 -4.24 -1.82
CA LEU A 150 0.53 -4.17 -2.29
C LEU A 150 1.16 -5.56 -2.17
N SER A 151 0.75 -6.45 -3.06
CA SER A 151 1.25 -7.83 -3.09
C SER A 151 2.71 -7.89 -3.54
N SER A 152 3.34 -9.04 -3.31
CA SER A 152 4.65 -9.39 -3.86
C SER A 152 4.67 -9.22 -5.38
N TRP A 153 3.60 -9.68 -6.06
CA TRP A 153 3.38 -9.52 -7.50
C TRP A 153 3.40 -8.06 -7.94
N LEU A 154 2.61 -7.21 -7.28
CA LEU A 154 2.52 -5.79 -7.63
C LEU A 154 3.83 -5.07 -7.31
N SER A 155 4.47 -5.39 -6.18
CA SER A 155 5.77 -4.83 -5.80
C SER A 155 6.86 -5.20 -6.79
N HIS A 156 6.88 -6.45 -7.25
CA HIS A 156 7.82 -6.92 -8.26
C HIS A 156 7.56 -6.24 -9.60
N ALA A 157 6.30 -6.10 -10.02
CA ALA A 157 5.94 -5.41 -11.26
C ALA A 157 6.33 -3.92 -11.21
N LEU A 158 6.13 -3.24 -10.07
CA LEU A 158 6.59 -1.87 -9.86
C LEU A 158 8.11 -1.76 -10.02
N SER A 159 8.85 -2.69 -9.40
CA SER A 159 10.31 -2.72 -9.51
C SER A 159 10.77 -2.98 -10.95
N ALA A 160 10.14 -3.93 -11.65
CA ALA A 160 10.47 -4.28 -13.03
C ALA A 160 10.14 -3.15 -14.02
N ALA A 161 8.99 -2.49 -13.84
CA ALA A 161 8.60 -1.33 -14.63
C ALA A 161 9.61 -0.18 -14.45
N ALA A 162 9.97 0.13 -13.20
CA ALA A 162 10.96 1.16 -12.89
C ALA A 162 12.34 0.85 -13.49
N ALA A 163 12.83 -0.40 -13.35
CA ALA A 163 14.09 -0.83 -13.95
C ALA A 163 14.09 -0.74 -15.48
N GLY A 164 12.92 -0.95 -16.11
CA GLY A 164 12.71 -0.78 -17.54
C GLY A 164 12.41 0.65 -17.99
N GLY A 165 12.41 1.65 -17.09
CA GLY A 165 12.07 3.04 -17.42
C GLY A 165 10.60 3.28 -17.78
N ARG A 166 9.71 2.37 -17.36
CA ARG A 166 8.27 2.39 -17.67
C ARG A 166 7.44 2.86 -16.48
N ALA A 167 6.25 3.37 -16.76
CA ALA A 167 5.19 3.57 -15.78
C ALA A 167 4.46 2.26 -15.48
N LEU A 168 4.09 2.01 -14.23
CA LEU A 168 3.09 0.98 -13.93
C LEU A 168 1.67 1.58 -14.04
N GLN A 169 0.79 0.91 -14.79
CA GLN A 169 -0.60 1.31 -15.01
C GLN A 169 -1.54 0.20 -14.57
N LEU A 170 -2.12 0.35 -13.37
CA LEU A 170 -3.09 -0.59 -12.81
C LEU A 170 -4.50 -0.21 -13.26
N ILE A 171 -5.16 -1.06 -14.04
CA ILE A 171 -6.53 -0.89 -14.52
C ILE A 171 -7.48 -1.72 -13.67
N THR A 172 -8.54 -1.08 -13.14
CA THR A 172 -9.57 -1.75 -12.34
C THR A 172 -10.98 -1.26 -12.69
N PRO A 173 -12.04 -2.03 -12.41
CA PRO A 173 -13.41 -1.51 -12.38
C PRO A 173 -13.60 -0.52 -11.20
N PRO A 174 -14.66 0.33 -11.23
CA PRO A 174 -14.94 1.32 -10.18
C PRO A 174 -15.33 0.70 -8.83
N THR A 175 -15.62 -0.60 -8.78
CA THR A 175 -15.93 -1.32 -7.53
C THR A 175 -14.69 -1.63 -6.68
N CYS A 176 -13.50 -1.54 -7.28
CA CYS A 176 -12.24 -1.81 -6.61
C CYS A 176 -11.81 -0.65 -5.71
N ARG A 177 -11.12 -0.99 -4.62
CA ARG A 177 -10.46 -0.04 -3.72
C ARG A 177 -8.99 -0.41 -3.56
N LEU A 178 -8.16 0.55 -3.20
CA LEU A 178 -6.74 0.30 -2.90
C LEU A 178 -6.53 0.21 -1.38
N THR A 179 -5.55 -0.58 -0.93
CA THR A 179 -4.99 -0.41 0.41
C THR A 179 -4.13 0.86 0.46
N GLN A 180 -3.87 1.41 1.65
CA GLN A 180 -2.96 2.57 1.78
C GLN A 180 -1.55 2.27 1.24
N PRO A 181 -0.93 1.09 1.48
CA PRO A 181 0.34 0.74 0.86
C PRO A 181 0.31 0.78 -0.67
N THR A 182 -0.73 0.23 -1.30
CA THR A 182 -0.87 0.29 -2.77
C THR A 182 -0.99 1.72 -3.26
N ARG A 183 -1.84 2.54 -2.62
CA ARG A 183 -1.98 3.96 -2.96
C ARG A 183 -0.64 4.68 -2.87
N ALA A 184 0.12 4.47 -1.80
CA ALA A 184 1.42 5.10 -1.59
C ALA A 184 2.44 4.67 -2.67
N ALA A 185 2.45 3.39 -3.03
CA ALA A 185 3.35 2.86 -4.07
C ALA A 185 3.01 3.41 -5.47
N LEU A 186 1.72 3.60 -5.78
CA LEU A 186 1.27 4.18 -7.04
C LEU A 186 1.37 5.72 -7.09
N ALA A 187 1.55 6.39 -5.95
CA ALA A 187 1.70 7.84 -5.92
C ALA A 187 3.03 8.33 -6.54
N ALA A 188 4.02 7.45 -6.69
CA ALA A 188 5.26 7.77 -7.40
C ALA A 188 4.98 7.91 -8.90
N HIS A 189 5.01 9.16 -9.40
CA HIS A 189 4.89 9.42 -10.84
C HIS A 189 6.07 8.74 -11.57
N PRO A 190 5.83 8.04 -12.70
CA PRO A 190 4.69 8.12 -13.62
C PRO A 190 3.58 7.07 -13.44
N ASN A 191 3.52 6.36 -12.30
CA ASN A 191 2.53 5.31 -12.06
C ASN A 191 1.09 5.86 -12.03
N ARG A 192 0.12 5.02 -12.39
CA ARG A 192 -1.31 5.36 -12.37
C ARG A 192 -2.18 4.23 -11.89
N TRP A 193 -3.23 4.60 -11.15
CA TRP A 193 -4.41 3.78 -10.95
C TRP A 193 -5.48 4.27 -11.91
N ILE A 194 -5.95 3.41 -12.79
CA ILE A 194 -6.84 3.71 -13.90
C ILE A 194 -8.15 2.98 -13.64
N ILE A 195 -9.23 3.74 -13.62
CA ILE A 195 -10.58 3.21 -13.48
C ILE A 195 -11.15 3.06 -14.88
N GLN A 196 -11.53 1.83 -15.23
CA GLN A 196 -12.33 1.56 -16.42
C GLN A 196 -13.81 1.67 -16.04
N HIS A 197 -14.41 2.84 -16.32
CA HIS A 197 -15.83 3.07 -16.07
C HIS A 197 -16.66 2.72 -17.31
N PRO A 198 -17.71 1.87 -17.18
CA PRO A 198 -18.55 1.48 -18.32
C PRO A 198 -19.13 2.65 -19.13
N GLU A 199 -19.60 3.70 -18.43
CA GLU A 199 -20.28 4.85 -19.07
C GLU A 199 -19.38 6.08 -19.30
N HIS A 200 -18.23 6.18 -18.60
CA HIS A 200 -17.43 7.41 -18.55
C HIS A 200 -15.99 7.22 -19.04
N GLY A 201 -15.68 6.04 -19.60
CA GLY A 201 -14.36 5.71 -20.12
C GLY A 201 -13.33 5.56 -19.01
N TYR A 202 -12.10 6.02 -19.27
CA TYR A 202 -10.98 5.85 -18.36
C TYR A 202 -10.68 7.12 -17.57
N TYR A 203 -10.43 6.99 -16.28
CA TYR A 203 -9.95 8.10 -15.46
C TYR A 203 -8.98 7.63 -14.39
N ASP A 204 -8.18 8.54 -13.88
CA ASP A 204 -7.20 8.27 -12.84
C ASP A 204 -7.89 8.21 -11.47
N GLY A 205 -7.84 7.07 -10.79
CA GLY A 205 -8.52 6.85 -9.51
C GLY A 205 -7.93 7.63 -8.33
N VAL A 206 -6.76 8.26 -8.49
CA VAL A 206 -6.15 9.10 -7.46
C VAL A 206 -6.45 10.58 -7.69
N SER A 207 -6.33 11.05 -8.93
CA SER A 207 -6.48 12.47 -9.28
C SER A 207 -7.82 12.85 -9.92
N GLY A 208 -8.58 11.87 -10.40
CA GLY A 208 -9.83 12.08 -11.13
C GLY A 208 -9.66 12.51 -12.58
N CYS A 209 -8.43 12.69 -13.06
CA CYS A 209 -8.18 13.15 -14.43
C CYS A 209 -8.68 12.10 -15.42
N GLN A 210 -9.46 12.51 -16.42
CA GLN A 210 -9.81 11.66 -17.56
C GLN A 210 -8.54 11.24 -18.30
N LEU A 211 -8.51 9.99 -18.75
CA LEU A 211 -7.37 9.38 -19.41
C LEU A 211 -7.75 8.89 -20.79
N ARG A 212 -6.77 8.89 -21.70
CA ARG A 212 -6.87 8.28 -23.02
C ARG A 212 -5.63 7.46 -23.30
N TRP A 213 -5.79 6.38 -24.06
CA TRP A 213 -4.65 5.63 -24.57
C TRP A 213 -3.96 6.40 -25.68
N ARG A 214 -2.66 6.61 -25.57
CA ARG A 214 -1.84 7.27 -26.58
C ARG A 214 -0.39 6.79 -26.46
N ASP A 215 0.24 6.49 -27.59
CA ASP A 215 1.68 6.17 -27.66
C ASP A 215 2.07 5.07 -26.64
N GLY A 216 1.26 4.02 -26.53
CA GLY A 216 1.57 2.88 -25.66
C GLY A 216 1.28 3.08 -24.17
N ALA A 217 0.64 4.17 -23.74
CA ALA A 217 0.29 4.41 -22.35
C ALA A 217 -1.03 5.19 -22.18
N PHE A 218 -1.67 5.06 -21.03
CA PHE A 218 -2.70 6.02 -20.62
C PHE A 218 -2.08 7.34 -20.16
N VAL A 219 -2.56 8.44 -20.74
CA VAL A 219 -2.13 9.80 -20.44
C VAL A 219 -3.34 10.71 -20.17
N PRO A 220 -3.17 11.82 -19.40
CA PRO A 220 -4.25 12.77 -19.17
C PRO A 220 -4.86 13.31 -20.46
N ALA A 221 -6.19 13.32 -20.53
CA ALA A 221 -6.95 14.00 -21.56
C ALA A 221 -7.03 15.49 -21.21
N LEU A 222 -6.25 16.29 -21.94
CA LEU A 222 -6.23 17.74 -21.79
C LEU A 222 -7.34 18.38 -22.63
N ASP A 223 -7.93 19.46 -22.13
CA ASP A 223 -8.82 20.32 -22.89
C ASP A 223 -8.05 21.33 -23.77
N ASP A 224 -8.79 22.18 -24.48
CA ASP A 224 -8.23 23.18 -25.40
C ASP A 224 -7.37 24.25 -24.68
N THR A 225 -7.48 24.34 -23.35
CA THR A 225 -6.68 25.23 -22.49
C THR A 225 -5.45 24.52 -21.90
N GLY A 226 -5.26 23.23 -22.19
CA GLY A 226 -4.16 22.43 -21.68
C GLY A 226 -4.39 21.85 -20.27
N HIS A 227 -5.60 21.97 -19.71
CA HIS A 227 -5.92 21.44 -18.38
C HIS A 227 -6.53 20.04 -18.46
N ALA A 228 -6.21 19.19 -17.49
CA ALA A 228 -6.79 17.86 -17.39
C ALA A 228 -8.27 17.95 -16.98
N ARG A 229 -9.14 17.28 -17.72
CA ARG A 229 -10.57 17.21 -17.38
C ARG A 229 -10.79 16.24 -16.22
N VAL A 230 -11.60 16.64 -15.23
CA VAL A 230 -11.98 15.76 -14.11
C VAL A 230 -13.21 14.94 -14.50
N ALA A 231 -13.13 13.62 -14.34
CA ALA A 231 -14.24 12.71 -14.62
C ALA A 231 -15.40 12.90 -13.61
N GLU A 232 -16.63 12.86 -14.11
CA GLU A 232 -17.82 13.07 -13.27
C GLU A 232 -17.98 12.04 -12.15
N PRO A 233 -17.75 10.72 -12.38
CA PRO A 233 -17.77 9.71 -11.32
C PRO A 233 -16.73 9.92 -10.21
N PHE A 234 -15.68 10.70 -10.47
CA PHE A 234 -14.70 11.02 -9.43
C PHE A 234 -15.21 12.08 -8.46
N LYS A 235 -16.07 13.01 -8.92
CA LYS A 235 -16.59 14.10 -8.09
C LYS A 235 -17.67 13.65 -7.13
N SER A 236 -18.37 12.57 -7.47
CA SER A 236 -19.55 12.09 -6.76
C SER A 236 -19.37 10.64 -6.32
N ALA A 237 -19.58 10.35 -5.02
CA ALA A 237 -19.65 8.98 -4.54
C ALA A 237 -20.84 8.26 -5.23
N PRO A 238 -20.65 7.11 -5.92
CA PRO A 238 -21.69 6.54 -6.77
C PRO A 238 -22.98 6.05 -6.10
N PHE A 239 -23.16 6.12 -4.76
CA PHE A 239 -24.32 5.50 -4.11
C PHE A 239 -24.85 6.14 -2.82
N VAL A 240 -24.57 7.43 -2.57
CA VAL A 240 -25.29 8.20 -1.55
C VAL A 240 -25.57 9.58 -2.10
N SER A 241 -26.83 9.89 -2.33
CA SER A 241 -27.30 11.23 -2.66
C SER A 241 -26.93 12.18 -1.50
N GLY A 242 -25.86 12.94 -1.66
CA GLY A 242 -25.44 13.98 -0.73
C GLY A 242 -24.60 13.47 0.44
N GLN A 243 -23.44 14.12 0.64
CA GLN A 243 -22.44 13.89 1.68
C GLN A 243 -21.66 12.57 1.58
N ASP A 244 -20.32 12.68 1.63
CA ASP A 244 -19.36 11.58 1.66
C ASP A 244 -19.90 10.40 2.45
N ALA A 245 -20.01 9.20 1.86
CA ALA A 245 -20.58 8.03 2.55
C ALA A 245 -19.90 7.79 3.92
N ALA A 246 -18.59 8.02 4.02
CA ALA A 246 -17.86 7.95 5.29
C ALA A 246 -18.26 9.08 6.26
N ALA A 247 -18.45 10.31 5.78
CA ALA A 247 -18.92 11.43 6.61
C ALA A 247 -20.36 11.20 7.09
N ALA A 248 -21.23 10.68 6.22
CA ALA A 248 -22.60 10.27 6.55
C ALA A 248 -22.62 9.12 7.57
N LEU A 249 -21.64 8.21 7.50
CA LEU A 249 -21.45 7.12 8.47
C LEU A 249 -20.70 7.55 9.75
N GLY A 250 -20.23 8.80 9.85
CA GLY A 250 -19.45 9.27 10.99
C GLY A 250 -18.09 8.59 11.15
N GLU A 251 -17.51 8.09 10.06
CA GLU A 251 -16.20 7.44 10.04
C GLU A 251 -15.07 8.45 9.81
N GLN A 252 -13.94 8.22 10.49
CA GLN A 252 -12.79 9.11 10.45
C GLN A 252 -11.49 8.34 10.31
N GLN A 253 -10.49 8.97 9.71
CA GLN A 253 -9.13 8.45 9.61
C GLN A 253 -8.13 9.44 10.20
N LEU A 254 -7.37 8.98 11.20
CA LEU A 254 -6.23 9.71 11.75
C LEU A 254 -4.96 9.23 11.02
N LEU A 255 -4.23 10.17 10.42
CA LEU A 255 -3.06 9.91 9.60
C LEU A 255 -1.85 10.61 10.20
N LEU A 256 -0.75 9.86 10.38
CA LEU A 256 0.51 10.37 10.88
C LEU A 256 1.60 10.12 9.83
N SER A 257 2.36 11.16 9.51
CA SER A 257 3.62 11.06 8.78
C SER A 257 4.75 11.37 9.74
N ILE A 258 5.54 10.36 10.10
CA ILE A 258 6.62 10.43 11.08
C ILE A 258 7.93 10.17 10.35
N ARG A 259 8.92 11.04 10.56
CA ARG A 259 10.31 10.81 10.12
C ARG A 259 11.22 10.79 11.33
N THR A 260 12.01 9.73 11.47
CA THR A 260 13.10 9.64 12.44
C THR A 260 14.44 9.60 11.70
N VAL A 261 15.50 10.08 12.35
CA VAL A 261 16.88 9.97 11.84
C VAL A 261 17.76 9.54 12.99
N GLN A 262 18.20 8.28 12.98
CA GLN A 262 19.00 7.70 14.07
C GLN A 262 20.44 7.44 13.61
N PRO A 263 21.44 7.62 14.48
CA PRO A 263 22.81 7.23 14.17
C PRO A 263 22.89 5.75 13.76
N ALA A 264 23.70 5.45 12.73
CA ALA A 264 23.95 4.09 12.28
C ALA A 264 24.86 3.35 13.27
N ALA A 265 24.30 2.94 14.41
CA ALA A 265 25.00 2.19 15.44
C ALA A 265 24.76 0.67 15.30
N GLU A 266 25.72 -0.14 15.72
CA GLU A 266 25.62 -1.61 15.66
C GLU A 266 24.38 -2.15 16.41
N GLY A 267 24.09 -1.58 17.58
CA GLY A 267 22.94 -1.94 18.42
C GLY A 267 21.60 -1.30 18.02
N LEU A 268 21.52 -0.59 16.88
CA LEU A 268 20.29 0.04 16.43
C LEU A 268 19.20 -1.01 16.15
N VAL A 269 18.01 -0.82 16.74
CA VAL A 269 16.83 -1.66 16.51
C VAL A 269 15.68 -0.79 16.02
N LEU A 270 15.32 -0.98 14.74
CA LEU A 270 14.30 -0.24 14.02
C LEU A 270 12.87 -0.60 14.45
N GLY A 271 11.90 0.13 13.91
CA GLY A 271 10.46 -0.04 14.19
C GLY A 271 10.04 0.50 15.55
N GLY A 272 10.95 1.09 16.33
CA GLY A 272 10.66 1.59 17.68
C GLY A 272 9.69 2.77 17.67
N ALA A 273 9.87 3.71 16.74
CA ALA A 273 8.98 4.88 16.62
C ALA A 273 7.55 4.46 16.22
N LEU A 274 7.42 3.53 15.29
CA LEU A 274 6.12 3.00 14.87
C LEU A 274 5.45 2.23 16.02
N GLU A 275 6.17 1.34 16.70
CA GLU A 275 5.66 0.59 17.85
C GLU A 275 5.18 1.52 18.97
N ALA A 276 5.96 2.56 19.28
CA ALA A 276 5.61 3.56 20.29
C ALA A 276 4.35 4.36 19.89
N ALA A 277 4.26 4.81 18.64
CA ALA A 277 3.08 5.52 18.14
C ALA A 277 1.83 4.64 18.17
N TRP A 278 1.96 3.38 17.77
CA TRP A 278 0.86 2.42 17.80
C TRP A 278 0.37 2.18 19.23
N GLN A 279 1.31 1.90 20.15
CA GLN A 279 0.99 1.62 21.55
C GLN A 279 0.40 2.83 22.26
N HIS A 280 0.89 4.03 21.96
CA HIS A 280 0.36 5.26 22.54
C HIS A 280 -1.06 5.61 22.07
N LEU A 281 -1.36 5.40 20.79
CA LEU A 281 -2.66 5.76 20.21
C LEU A 281 -3.73 4.67 20.35
N THR A 282 -3.33 3.40 20.47
CA THR A 282 -4.27 2.26 20.48
C THR A 282 -4.20 1.41 21.74
N GLY A 283 -3.21 1.61 22.61
CA GLY A 283 -2.92 0.75 23.75
C GLY A 283 -2.22 -0.57 23.38
N THR A 284 -2.05 -0.87 22.08
CA THR A 284 -1.47 -2.13 21.58
C THR A 284 -0.33 -1.89 20.61
N ARG A 285 0.53 -2.90 20.43
CA ARG A 285 1.57 -2.88 19.39
C ARG A 285 0.98 -3.30 18.04
N PRO A 286 1.67 -3.06 16.91
CA PRO A 286 1.30 -3.71 15.66
C PRO A 286 1.28 -5.23 15.88
N VAL A 287 0.34 -5.92 15.23
CA VAL A 287 0.23 -7.38 15.38
C VAL A 287 1.12 -8.10 14.37
N GLY A 288 1.34 -7.50 13.20
CA GLY A 288 2.10 -8.11 12.12
C GLY A 288 2.92 -7.13 11.30
N TRP A 289 3.87 -7.67 10.55
CA TRP A 289 4.61 -6.95 9.52
C TRP A 289 4.96 -7.85 8.31
N GLY A 290 5.28 -7.22 7.19
CA GLY A 290 5.77 -7.89 5.98
C GLY A 290 6.35 -6.89 4.98
N THR A 291 6.93 -7.38 3.89
CA THR A 291 7.37 -6.52 2.76
C THR A 291 6.27 -6.29 1.72
N ALA A 292 5.16 -7.00 1.86
CA ALA A 292 3.99 -6.99 1.00
C ALA A 292 2.75 -7.36 1.82
N GLU A 293 1.58 -7.21 1.21
CA GLU A 293 0.29 -7.68 1.72
C GLU A 293 -0.13 -8.98 1.00
N PRO A 294 -0.79 -9.95 1.69
CA PRO A 294 -1.12 -9.98 3.11
C PRO A 294 0.10 -9.99 4.03
N VAL A 295 -0.03 -9.28 5.14
CA VAL A 295 1.00 -9.29 6.18
C VAL A 295 1.07 -10.68 6.79
N ASN A 296 2.21 -11.33 6.61
CA ASN A 296 2.36 -12.74 6.92
C ASN A 296 3.08 -13.00 8.24
N LEU A 297 3.97 -12.12 8.70
CA LEU A 297 4.78 -12.34 9.91
C LEU A 297 4.19 -11.65 11.17
N PRO A 298 4.35 -12.24 12.37
CA PRO A 298 4.12 -11.55 13.63
C PRO A 298 5.08 -10.37 13.81
N TRP A 299 4.63 -9.30 14.46
CA TRP A 299 5.45 -8.11 14.73
C TRP A 299 6.76 -8.45 15.46
N ASN A 300 7.90 -8.22 14.79
CA ASN A 300 9.22 -8.50 15.36
C ASN A 300 10.26 -7.48 14.88
N ARG A 301 10.62 -6.56 15.78
CA ARG A 301 11.58 -5.48 15.53
C ARG A 301 12.99 -5.96 15.19
N ARG A 302 13.42 -7.11 15.68
CA ARG A 302 14.75 -7.66 15.35
C ARG A 302 14.77 -8.16 13.92
N GLN A 303 13.79 -8.97 13.53
CA GLN A 303 13.73 -9.52 12.16
C GLN A 303 13.60 -8.43 11.10
N LEU A 304 12.76 -7.40 11.32
CA LEU A 304 12.67 -6.29 10.38
C LEU A 304 13.97 -5.48 10.31
N THR A 305 14.71 -5.36 11.43
CA THR A 305 16.00 -4.69 11.46
C THR A 305 17.05 -5.48 10.70
N ASP A 306 17.08 -6.79 10.85
CA ASP A 306 18.00 -7.67 10.14
C ASP A 306 17.78 -7.60 8.63
N LEU A 307 16.51 -7.63 8.18
CA LEU A 307 16.15 -7.42 6.77
C LEU A 307 16.64 -6.05 6.28
N ALA A 308 16.39 -4.99 7.04
CA ALA A 308 16.81 -3.64 6.67
C ALA A 308 18.34 -3.52 6.58
N ARG A 309 19.07 -4.17 7.48
CA ARG A 309 20.53 -4.22 7.48
C ARG A 309 21.06 -4.97 6.26
N THR A 310 20.50 -6.13 5.92
CA THR A 310 20.89 -6.90 4.72
C THR A 310 20.66 -6.12 3.43
N ARG A 311 19.56 -5.36 3.32
CA ARG A 311 19.30 -4.50 2.16
C ARG A 311 20.21 -3.27 2.13
N ALA A 312 20.45 -2.64 3.27
CA ALA A 312 21.36 -1.50 3.35
C ALA A 312 22.80 -1.85 2.92
N GLN A 313 23.27 -3.07 3.18
CA GLN A 313 24.57 -3.56 2.70
C GLN A 313 24.66 -3.62 1.16
N LYS A 314 23.52 -3.72 0.47
CA LYS A 314 23.40 -3.68 -0.99
C LYS A 314 23.04 -2.29 -1.51
N SER A 315 23.06 -1.26 -0.66
CA SER A 315 22.60 0.10 -0.98
C SER A 315 21.11 0.16 -1.38
N GLU A 316 20.30 -0.78 -0.90
CA GLU A 316 18.87 -0.86 -1.19
C GLU A 316 18.03 -0.31 -0.03
N ALA A 317 16.96 0.41 -0.39
CA ALA A 317 15.96 0.83 0.58
C ALA A 317 15.08 -0.37 1.02
N THR A 318 14.59 -0.32 2.26
CA THR A 318 13.64 -1.31 2.75
C THR A 318 12.26 -0.71 2.85
N TRP A 319 11.26 -1.42 2.32
CA TRP A 319 9.85 -1.07 2.46
C TRP A 319 9.15 -2.14 3.28
N LEU A 320 8.40 -1.72 4.29
CA LEU A 320 7.69 -2.58 5.22
C LEU A 320 6.24 -2.12 5.32
N VAL A 321 5.33 -3.08 5.48
CA VAL A 321 3.93 -2.88 5.84
C VAL A 321 3.72 -3.46 7.24
N ALA A 322 2.99 -2.76 8.10
CA ALA A 322 2.59 -3.23 9.42
C ALA A 322 1.08 -3.08 9.59
N VAL A 323 0.45 -4.02 10.29
CA VAL A 323 -1.01 -4.02 10.53
C VAL A 323 -1.32 -4.13 12.01
N GLY A 324 -2.49 -3.61 12.40
CA GLY A 324 -3.06 -3.71 13.73
C GLY A 324 -4.06 -4.85 13.85
N GLY A 325 -4.56 -5.08 15.06
CA GLY A 325 -5.63 -6.05 15.30
C GLY A 325 -7.00 -5.58 14.78
N PRO A 326 -7.98 -6.50 14.68
CA PRO A 326 -9.30 -6.21 14.10
C PRO A 326 -10.11 -5.16 14.88
N GLU A 327 -9.89 -5.02 16.19
CA GLU A 327 -10.62 -4.06 17.05
C GLU A 327 -10.35 -2.59 16.66
N GLN A 328 -9.13 -2.31 16.23
CA GLN A 328 -8.69 -0.98 15.82
C GLN A 328 -7.98 -1.10 14.46
N PRO A 329 -8.73 -0.92 13.35
CA PRO A 329 -8.14 -0.91 12.02
C PRO A 329 -6.98 0.08 11.98
N GLY A 330 -5.81 -0.45 11.66
CA GLY A 330 -4.57 0.30 11.62
C GLY A 330 -3.63 -0.33 10.61
N ILE A 331 -3.01 0.51 9.80
CA ILE A 331 -2.00 0.11 8.82
C ILE A 331 -0.90 1.14 8.78
N ALA A 332 0.34 0.69 8.65
CA ALA A 332 1.47 1.59 8.44
C ALA A 332 2.39 1.07 7.34
N THR A 333 3.05 2.00 6.66
CA THR A 333 4.18 1.71 5.79
C THR A 333 5.42 2.36 6.38
N THR A 334 6.53 1.65 6.42
CA THR A 334 7.82 2.19 6.84
C THR A 334 8.83 2.02 5.71
N ARG A 335 9.43 3.13 5.28
CA ARG A 335 10.59 3.12 4.38
C ARG A 335 11.84 3.40 5.20
N VAL A 336 12.80 2.47 5.15
CA VAL A 336 14.10 2.60 5.81
C VAL A 336 15.15 2.95 4.76
N LEU A 337 15.91 4.02 5.02
CA LEU A 337 16.97 4.53 4.16
C LEU A 337 18.26 4.68 4.96
N HIS A 338 19.38 4.25 4.40
CA HIS A 338 20.70 4.55 4.94
C HIS A 338 21.26 5.77 4.19
N THR A 339 21.37 6.90 4.88
CA THR A 339 21.85 8.17 4.33
C THR A 339 23.11 8.63 5.06
N SER A 340 23.75 9.69 4.56
CA SER A 340 24.89 10.31 5.25
C SER A 340 24.53 10.92 6.61
N ALA A 341 23.25 11.19 6.87
CA ALA A 341 22.75 11.68 8.15
C ALA A 341 22.50 10.55 9.16
N GLY A 342 22.47 9.30 8.73
CA GLY A 342 22.17 8.13 9.55
C GLY A 342 21.14 7.20 8.92
N ILE A 343 20.43 6.44 9.75
CA ILE A 343 19.32 5.59 9.33
C ILE A 343 18.02 6.36 9.49
N GLU A 344 17.32 6.58 8.38
CA GLU A 344 16.03 7.26 8.37
C GLU A 344 14.87 6.27 8.31
N GLU A 345 13.88 6.41 9.18
CA GLU A 345 12.58 5.73 9.04
C GLU A 345 11.53 6.75 8.61
N HIS A 346 10.92 6.54 7.45
CA HIS A 346 9.79 7.33 6.97
C HIS A 346 8.53 6.49 7.14
N ILE A 347 7.72 6.87 8.11
CA ILE A 347 6.57 6.10 8.57
C ILE A 347 5.30 6.85 8.18
N ALA A 348 4.45 6.22 7.38
CA ALA A 348 3.06 6.66 7.20
C ALA A 348 2.17 5.70 7.99
N PHE A 349 1.45 6.21 8.98
CA PHE A 349 0.62 5.43 9.89
C PHE A 349 -0.83 5.93 9.84
N ALA A 350 -1.78 5.03 9.63
CA ALA A 350 -3.19 5.33 9.53
C ALA A 350 -4.00 4.51 10.54
N LEU A 351 -4.96 5.16 11.20
CA LEU A 351 -5.92 4.54 12.11
C LEU A 351 -7.35 4.90 11.70
N GLY A 352 -8.22 3.90 11.62
CA GLY A 352 -9.62 4.06 11.24
C GLY A 352 -10.55 4.05 12.44
N TYR A 353 -11.47 5.01 12.50
CA TYR A 353 -12.44 5.17 13.57
C TYR A 353 -13.85 5.06 12.98
N GLY A 354 -14.65 4.18 13.57
CA GLY A 354 -16.07 4.05 13.23
C GLY A 354 -16.95 4.99 14.05
N PRO A 355 -18.27 5.04 13.76
CA PRO A 355 -19.22 5.83 14.52
C PRO A 355 -19.14 5.56 16.03
N GLY A 356 -19.18 6.63 16.82
CA GLY A 356 -19.09 6.59 18.28
C GLY A 356 -17.67 6.45 18.85
N ARG A 357 -16.62 6.34 18.02
CA ARG A 357 -15.22 6.35 18.47
C ARG A 357 -14.53 7.63 18.01
N THR A 358 -13.95 8.36 18.96
CA THR A 358 -13.26 9.62 18.67
C THR A 358 -11.75 9.40 18.54
N PRO A 359 -11.09 9.99 17.53
CA PRO A 359 -9.64 10.03 17.44
C PRO A 359 -9.03 10.73 18.68
N PRO A 360 -7.96 10.18 19.30
CA PRO A 360 -7.40 10.70 20.54
C PRO A 360 -6.47 11.90 20.29
N LEU A 361 -7.01 13.01 19.77
CA LEU A 361 -6.21 14.19 19.40
C LEU A 361 -5.45 14.80 20.60
N ALA A 362 -6.03 14.73 21.80
CA ALA A 362 -5.40 15.21 23.03
C ALA A 362 -4.13 14.41 23.42
N ALA A 363 -3.94 13.20 22.88
CA ALA A 363 -2.76 12.38 23.14
C ALA A 363 -1.56 12.75 22.23
N LEU A 364 -1.75 13.56 21.20
CA LEU A 364 -0.73 13.89 20.19
C LEU A 364 0.47 14.67 20.74
N PRO A 365 0.33 15.66 21.65
CA PRO A 365 1.48 16.33 22.23
C PRO A 365 2.38 15.38 23.04
N GLU A 366 1.79 14.45 23.80
CA GLU A 366 2.56 13.44 24.54
C GLU A 366 3.22 12.42 23.62
N LEU A 367 2.57 12.04 22.51
CA LEU A 367 3.20 11.23 21.48
C LEU A 367 4.41 11.95 20.86
N ALA A 368 4.25 13.23 20.50
CA ALA A 368 5.31 14.04 19.93
C ALA A 368 6.52 14.13 20.87
N ARG A 369 6.27 14.34 22.17
CA ARG A 369 7.28 14.34 23.23
C ARG A 369 7.99 12.99 23.32
N LEU A 370 7.22 11.90 23.37
CA LEU A 370 7.74 10.53 23.42
C LEU A 370 8.69 10.23 22.25
N LEU A 371 8.26 10.52 21.03
CA LEU A 371 9.05 10.26 19.82
C LEU A 371 10.31 11.13 19.77
N THR A 372 10.20 12.39 20.17
CA THR A 372 11.36 13.29 20.30
C THR A 372 12.39 12.74 21.27
N THR A 373 11.95 12.32 22.46
CA THR A 373 12.87 11.94 23.54
C THR A 373 13.49 10.55 23.33
N ARG A 374 12.79 9.62 22.67
CA ARG A 374 13.23 8.22 22.60
C ARG A 374 13.60 7.71 21.21
N HIS A 375 13.25 8.44 20.16
CA HIS A 375 13.30 7.91 18.80
C HIS A 375 13.91 8.86 17.77
N GLU A 376 14.62 9.90 18.21
CA GLU A 376 15.27 10.90 17.33
C GLU A 376 14.30 11.40 16.25
N LEU A 377 13.12 11.84 16.70
CA LEU A 377 12.11 12.39 15.80
C LEU A 377 12.72 13.57 15.03
N ALA A 378 12.63 13.53 13.71
CA ALA A 378 12.97 14.66 12.84
C ALA A 378 11.73 15.50 12.55
N THR A 379 10.63 14.87 12.11
CA THR A 379 9.34 15.54 11.89
C THR A 379 8.17 14.62 12.18
N MET A 380 7.05 15.18 12.64
CA MET A 380 5.77 14.49 12.69
C MET A 380 4.65 15.42 12.19
N LEU A 381 3.90 15.01 11.17
CA LEU A 381 2.67 15.66 10.74
C LEU A 381 1.49 14.75 11.08
N THR A 382 0.49 15.29 11.78
CA THR A 382 -0.78 14.60 12.02
C THR A 382 -1.89 15.31 11.27
N THR A 383 -2.69 14.54 10.54
CA THR A 383 -3.86 15.02 9.81
C THR A 383 -5.07 14.14 10.11
N LEU A 384 -6.27 14.70 9.92
CA LEU A 384 -7.54 14.03 10.13
C LEU A 384 -8.44 14.24 8.91
N ARG A 385 -9.20 13.22 8.52
CA ARG A 385 -10.27 13.34 7.52
C ARG A 385 -11.48 12.51 7.89
N ALA A 386 -12.63 12.88 7.33
CA ALA A 386 -13.70 11.92 7.10
C ALA A 386 -13.21 10.89 6.06
N GLY A 387 -13.43 9.61 6.32
CA GLY A 387 -12.94 8.53 5.46
C GLY A 387 -13.21 7.17 6.05
N ARG A 388 -13.17 6.14 5.21
CA ARG A 388 -13.59 4.78 5.60
C ARG A 388 -12.82 4.24 6.80
N ARG A 389 -13.51 3.61 7.76
CA ARG A 389 -12.84 2.95 8.91
C ARG A 389 -11.89 1.84 8.47
N ASP A 390 -12.19 1.15 7.37
CA ASP A 390 -11.38 0.03 6.85
C ASP A 390 -10.04 0.47 6.21
N LEU A 391 -9.78 1.78 6.15
CA LEU A 391 -8.57 2.39 5.58
C LEU A 391 -8.35 2.11 4.09
N THR A 392 -9.33 1.53 3.39
CA THR A 392 -9.27 1.37 1.94
C THR A 392 -9.59 2.69 1.24
N VAL A 393 -9.03 2.87 0.05
CA VAL A 393 -9.11 4.09 -0.75
C VAL A 393 -10.03 3.83 -1.93
N PRO A 394 -11.16 4.55 -2.04
CA PRO A 394 -12.07 4.41 -3.17
C PRO A 394 -11.57 5.12 -4.43
N SER A 395 -12.22 4.84 -5.55
CA SER A 395 -11.94 5.40 -6.88
C SER A 395 -12.66 6.74 -7.14
N TYR A 396 -13.06 7.44 -6.08
CA TYR A 396 -13.73 8.73 -6.11
C TYR A 396 -13.09 9.65 -5.07
N PHE A 397 -13.38 10.94 -5.16
CA PHE A 397 -12.84 11.95 -4.27
C PHE A 397 -13.29 11.71 -2.83
N GLU A 398 -12.33 11.59 -1.92
CA GLU A 398 -12.55 11.73 -0.48
C GLU A 398 -11.98 13.07 -0.03
N ALA A 399 -12.63 13.70 0.95
CA ALA A 399 -12.15 14.94 1.55
C ALA A 399 -10.65 14.89 1.90
N LEU A 400 -9.94 15.97 1.54
CA LEU A 400 -8.52 16.08 1.85
C LEU A 400 -8.30 16.10 3.37
N PRO A 401 -7.26 15.40 3.85
CA PRO A 401 -6.96 15.42 5.28
C PRO A 401 -6.51 16.81 5.73
N LEU A 402 -7.10 17.26 6.84
CA LEU A 402 -6.86 18.56 7.45
C LEU A 402 -5.76 18.44 8.51
N PRO A 403 -4.77 19.35 8.52
CA PRO A 403 -3.72 19.35 9.54
C PRO A 403 -4.28 19.54 10.95
N VAL A 404 -3.82 18.69 11.88
CA VAL A 404 -4.13 18.77 13.32
C VAL A 404 -2.92 19.34 14.06
N SER A 405 -1.73 18.77 13.79
CA SER A 405 -0.50 19.21 14.45
C SER A 405 0.73 18.92 13.60
N PHE A 406 1.78 19.71 13.81
CA PHE A 406 3.09 19.51 13.21
C PHE A 406 4.18 19.58 14.29
N THR A 407 5.14 18.67 14.28
CA THR A 407 6.26 18.63 15.23
C THR A 407 7.58 18.66 14.48
N LEU A 408 8.49 19.50 14.94
CA LEU A 408 9.89 19.54 14.52
C LEU A 408 10.77 18.97 15.63
N GLY A 409 11.63 18.04 15.25
CA GLY A 409 12.68 17.51 16.09
C GLY A 409 13.80 18.49 16.40
N PRO A 410 14.69 18.17 17.36
CA PRO A 410 15.77 19.06 17.77
C PRO A 410 16.71 19.46 16.63
N ASP A 411 17.04 18.52 15.75
CA ASP A 411 17.91 18.77 14.61
C ASP A 411 17.25 19.69 13.57
N ALA A 412 15.95 19.49 13.31
CA ALA A 412 15.19 20.35 12.41
C ALA A 412 15.03 21.77 12.96
N VAL A 413 14.83 21.92 14.29
CA VAL A 413 14.78 23.23 14.96
C VAL A 413 16.14 23.94 14.88
N ARG A 414 17.24 23.20 15.10
CA ARG A 414 18.60 23.75 14.98
C ARG A 414 18.88 24.23 13.55
N GLN A 415 18.49 23.45 12.53
CA GLN A 415 18.65 23.81 11.12
C GLN A 415 17.80 25.03 10.72
N ALA A 416 16.55 25.11 11.19
CA ALA A 416 15.67 26.25 10.90
C ALA A 416 16.02 27.54 11.67
N GLY A 417 16.79 27.42 12.75
CA GLY A 417 17.09 28.50 13.69
C GLY A 417 16.07 28.55 14.84
N PRO A 418 16.49 28.39 16.11
CA PRO A 418 15.57 28.28 17.25
C PRO A 418 14.59 29.45 17.40
N ALA A 419 15.10 30.69 17.35
CA ALA A 419 14.27 31.90 17.50
C ALA A 419 13.18 32.00 16.41
N ARG A 420 13.48 31.52 15.21
CA ARG A 420 12.56 31.50 14.08
C ARG A 420 11.50 30.43 14.24
N ALA A 421 11.93 29.24 14.64
CA ALA A 421 11.03 28.13 14.84
C ALA A 421 10.07 28.40 16.03
N GLU A 422 10.50 29.12 17.06
CA GLU A 422 9.68 29.50 18.23
C GLU A 422 8.63 30.59 17.92
N ALA A 423 8.82 31.39 16.86
CA ALA A 423 7.94 32.51 16.53
C ALA A 423 7.46 32.50 15.06
N PRO A 424 6.74 31.45 14.61
CA PRO A 424 6.30 31.35 13.22
C PRO A 424 5.23 32.39 12.84
N SER A 425 4.40 32.81 13.82
CA SER A 425 3.42 33.89 13.68
C SER A 425 2.93 34.35 15.07
N PRO A 426 2.35 35.56 15.19
CA PRO A 426 1.78 36.05 16.46
C PRO A 426 0.62 35.20 17.02
N HIS A 427 -0.04 34.41 16.18
CA HIS A 427 -1.22 33.61 16.54
C HIS A 427 -0.92 32.13 16.76
N LEU A 428 0.34 31.71 16.62
CA LEU A 428 0.75 30.31 16.73
C LEU A 428 2.00 30.20 17.60
N ALA A 429 1.80 29.85 18.86
CA ALA A 429 2.89 29.56 19.80
C ALA A 429 3.13 28.04 19.88
N PRO A 430 4.31 27.52 19.50
CA PRO A 430 4.62 26.11 19.65
C PRO A 430 4.81 25.73 21.12
N THR A 431 4.46 24.49 21.45
CA THR A 431 4.86 23.86 22.71
C THR A 431 6.29 23.33 22.57
N ARG A 432 7.17 23.67 23.51
CA ARG A 432 8.56 23.20 23.55
C ARG A 432 8.68 21.87 24.27
N PHE A 433 9.44 20.96 23.69
CA PHE A 433 9.87 19.70 24.29
C PHE A 433 11.40 19.59 24.32
N GLY A 434 11.93 18.61 25.06
CA GLY A 434 13.37 18.36 25.14
C GLY A 434 14.12 19.35 26.05
N SER A 435 15.44 19.33 25.95
CA SER A 435 16.31 20.18 26.78
C SER A 435 16.42 21.60 26.22
N ALA A 436 17.02 22.50 27.01
CA ALA A 436 17.31 23.86 26.55
C ALA A 436 18.27 23.88 25.33
N SER A 437 19.21 22.93 25.26
CA SER A 437 20.24 22.83 24.23
C SER A 437 19.79 22.08 22.96
N ALA A 438 18.71 21.29 23.04
CA ALA A 438 18.17 20.51 21.94
C ALA A 438 16.62 20.54 21.96
N PRO A 439 16.00 21.72 21.71
CA PRO A 439 14.56 21.86 21.78
C PRO A 439 13.87 21.26 20.55
N ALA A 440 12.78 20.52 20.79
CA ALA A 440 11.80 20.21 19.76
C ALA A 440 10.57 21.12 19.93
N LEU A 441 9.84 21.35 18.83
CA LEU A 441 8.69 22.25 18.81
C LEU A 441 7.46 21.57 18.23
N HIS A 442 6.34 21.71 18.91
CA HIS A 442 5.04 21.17 18.51
C HIS A 442 4.03 22.28 18.27
N TYR A 443 3.55 22.38 17.04
CA TYR A 443 2.56 23.33 16.57
C TYR A 443 1.19 22.65 16.53
N THR A 444 0.25 23.12 17.34
CA THR A 444 -1.17 22.74 17.22
C THR A 444 -1.81 23.62 16.14
N LEU A 445 -2.33 23.01 15.08
CA LEU A 445 -2.88 23.69 13.91
C LEU A 445 -4.42 23.67 13.87
N GLY A 446 -5.03 22.69 14.53
CA GLY A 446 -6.49 22.58 14.60
C GLY A 446 -6.94 21.24 15.16
N ASP A 447 -8.23 20.97 15.03
CA ASP A 447 -8.90 19.73 15.44
C ASP A 447 -9.30 18.83 14.26
N GLY A 448 -8.85 19.18 13.05
CA GLY A 448 -9.19 18.46 11.83
C GLY A 448 -10.57 18.81 11.24
N THR A 449 -11.19 19.91 11.67
CA THR A 449 -12.47 20.40 11.12
C THR A 449 -12.32 21.67 10.27
N GLN A 450 -11.23 22.42 10.45
CA GLN A 450 -11.04 23.75 9.85
C GLN A 450 -10.13 23.72 8.62
N PRO A 451 -10.61 24.09 7.42
CA PRO A 451 -9.77 24.16 6.21
C PRO A 451 -8.59 25.14 6.33
N GLY A 452 -8.73 26.19 7.15
CA GLY A 452 -7.68 27.18 7.41
C GLY A 452 -6.38 26.61 8.00
N ALA A 453 -6.41 25.40 8.58
CA ALA A 453 -5.24 24.71 9.11
C ALA A 453 -4.17 24.45 8.02
N TRP A 454 -4.56 24.31 6.75
CA TRP A 454 -3.60 24.21 5.64
C TRP A 454 -2.81 25.50 5.43
N ALA A 455 -3.47 26.66 5.50
CA ALA A 455 -2.79 27.94 5.38
C ALA A 455 -1.80 28.15 6.53
N GLN A 456 -2.17 27.74 7.75
CA GLN A 456 -1.27 27.77 8.90
C GLN A 456 -0.05 26.84 8.71
N LEU A 457 -0.25 25.59 8.28
CA LEU A 457 0.85 24.67 7.99
C LEU A 457 1.77 25.23 6.90
N GLN A 458 1.21 25.78 5.82
CA GLN A 458 1.98 26.42 4.76
C GLN A 458 2.78 27.62 5.26
N GLN A 459 2.18 28.44 6.13
CA GLN A 459 2.85 29.57 6.75
C GLN A 459 4.04 29.12 7.59
N VAL A 460 3.85 28.13 8.48
CA VAL A 460 4.92 27.52 9.28
C VAL A 460 6.02 26.99 8.37
N THR A 461 5.67 26.16 7.39
CA THR A 461 6.65 25.51 6.51
C THR A 461 7.41 26.52 5.64
N ARG A 462 6.73 27.55 5.11
CA ARG A 462 7.36 28.62 4.33
C ARG A 462 8.27 29.48 5.21
N HIS A 463 7.81 29.78 6.42
CA HIS A 463 8.61 30.51 7.40
C HIS A 463 9.87 29.73 7.72
N LEU A 464 9.82 28.41 7.89
CA LEU A 464 11.02 27.60 8.18
C LEU A 464 11.98 27.46 6.98
N LYS A 465 11.48 27.53 5.74
CA LYS A 465 12.29 27.31 4.51
C LYS A 465 13.00 28.54 3.95
N GLN A 466 12.59 29.76 4.30
CA GLN A 466 13.16 30.99 3.74
C GLN A 466 14.55 31.29 4.33
N MET A 467 15.56 30.49 3.94
CA MET A 467 16.99 30.81 3.70
C MET A 467 17.73 29.47 3.50
N GLN A 468 17.70 28.95 2.27
CA GLN A 468 18.80 28.15 1.74
C GLN A 468 19.56 29.02 0.74
#